data_AF-A0A7Y8L387-F1
#
_entry.id   AF-A0A7Y8L387-F1
#
_cell.length_a   1.000
_cell.length_b   1.000
_cell.length_c   1.000
_cell.angle_alpha   90.00
_cell.angle_beta   90.00
_cell.angle_gamma   90.00
#
_symmetry.space_group_name_H-M   'P 1'
#
loop_
_entity.id
_entity.type
_entity.pdbx_description
1 polymer ?
#
loop_
_entity_poly.entity_id
_entity_poly.type
_entity_poly.pdbx_seq_one_letter_code
_entity_poly.pdbx_strand_id
1 'polypeptide(L)' 'MTLNFYGFNPFRPIREQKPNPLPDCKALDDTVFDILGLTEDERLGVYWAVCELVRNRLEKARSM' A
#
# COMPACT_ATOMS: atom_id res chain seq x y z
N MET A 1 4.10 -7.44 -7.66
CA MET A 1 3.09 -8.40 -7.14
C MET A 1 2.19 -7.73 -6.11
N THR A 2 2.73 -7.03 -5.10
CA THR A 2 1.92 -6.39 -4.03
C THR A 2 1.22 -5.07 -4.41
N LEU A 3 1.81 -4.27 -5.31
CA LEU A 3 1.23 -3.00 -5.77
C LEU A 3 -0.14 -3.18 -6.47
N ASN A 4 -0.32 -4.27 -7.21
CA ASN A 4 -1.55 -4.51 -7.97
C ASN A 4 -2.75 -4.86 -7.07
N PHE A 5 -2.54 -5.53 -5.93
CA PHE A 5 -3.62 -5.84 -4.98
C PHE A 5 -4.24 -4.58 -4.35
N TYR A 6 -3.45 -3.52 -4.28
CA TYR A 6 -3.84 -2.21 -3.77
C TYR A 6 -4.09 -1.18 -4.89
N GLY A 7 -4.14 -1.62 -6.15
CA GLY A 7 -4.44 -0.75 -7.29
C GLY A 7 -3.38 0.28 -7.66
N PHE A 8 -2.15 0.17 -7.13
CA PHE A 8 -1.06 1.10 -7.46
C PHE A 8 -0.46 0.80 -8.84
N ASN A 9 -0.31 1.85 -9.65
CA ASN A 9 0.43 1.82 -10.89
C ASN A 9 1.94 1.93 -10.59
N PRO A 10 2.77 0.93 -10.98
CA PRO A 10 4.21 0.93 -10.70
C PRO A 10 5.00 1.99 -11.47
N PHE A 11 4.42 2.57 -12.52
CA PHE A 11 5.06 3.59 -13.37
C PHE A 11 4.77 5.03 -12.94
N ARG A 12 4.03 5.21 -11.83
CA ARG A 12 3.73 6.54 -11.25
C ARG A 12 4.25 6.62 -9.81
N PRO A 13 4.56 7.82 -9.29
CA PRO A 13 4.92 7.98 -7.89
C PRO A 13 3.83 7.44 -6.96
N ILE A 14 4.21 6.66 -5.93
CA ILE A 14 3.25 6.02 -5.02
C ILE A 14 2.46 7.07 -4.23
N ARG A 15 3.13 8.14 -3.79
CA ARG A 15 2.54 9.23 -2.99
C ARG A 15 1.48 10.06 -3.72
N GLU A 16 1.46 10.00 -5.06
CA GLU A 16 0.48 10.72 -5.88
C GLU A 16 -0.77 9.87 -6.19
N GLN A 17 -0.79 8.63 -5.70
CA GLN A 17 -1.84 7.66 -5.99
C GLN A 17 -2.67 7.36 -4.75
N LYS A 18 -3.96 7.09 -4.97
CA LYS A 18 -4.87 6.61 -3.93
C LYS A 18 -4.95 5.09 -3.99
N PRO A 19 -4.84 4.38 -2.84
CA PRO A 19 -5.01 2.94 -2.80
C PRO A 19 -6.44 2.56 -3.21
N ASN A 20 -6.57 1.49 -3.97
CA ASN A 20 -7.82 0.85 -4.34
C ASN A 20 -7.72 -0.66 -4.09
N PRO A 21 -7.75 -1.08 -2.80
CA PRO A 21 -7.67 -2.49 -2.42
C PRO A 21 -8.84 -3.30 -2.99
N LEU A 22 -8.59 -4.58 -3.24
CA LEU A 22 -9.68 -5.55 -3.43
C LEU A 22 -10.62 -5.56 -2.22
N PRO A 23 -11.93 -5.83 -2.40
CA PRO A 23 -12.92 -5.74 -1.32
C PRO A 23 -12.54 -6.53 -0.06
N ASP A 24 -12.06 -7.76 -0.24
CA ASP A 24 -11.70 -8.63 0.89
C ASP A 24 -10.45 -8.12 1.64
N CYS A 25 -9.47 -7.57 0.91
CA CYS A 25 -8.31 -6.93 1.51
C CYS A 25 -8.73 -5.68 2.30
N LYS A 26 -9.63 -4.87 1.73
CA LYS A 26 -10.15 -3.67 2.40
C LYS A 26 -10.84 -4.03 3.72
N ALA A 27 -11.67 -5.07 3.73
CA ALA A 27 -12.38 -5.49 4.95
C ALA A 27 -11.42 -5.90 6.07
N LEU A 28 -10.35 -6.62 5.73
CA LEU A 28 -9.31 -6.98 6.70
C LEU A 28 -8.54 -5.75 7.17
N ASP A 29 -8.10 -4.90 6.24
CA ASP A 29 -7.32 -3.70 6.54
C ASP A 29 -8.14 -2.75 7.43
N ASP A 30 -9.42 -2.50 7.10
CA ASP A 30 -10.33 -1.70 7.92
C ASP A 30 -10.45 -2.26 9.34
N THR A 31 -10.66 -3.58 9.48
CA THR A 31 -10.76 -4.23 10.80
C THR A 31 -9.48 -4.03 11.62
N VAL A 32 -8.30 -4.21 11.01
CA VAL A 32 -7.02 -4.04 11.69
C VAL A 32 -6.79 -2.56 12.05
N PHE A 33 -7.08 -1.64 11.13
CA PHE A 33 -6.92 -0.21 11.35
C PHE A 33 -7.87 0.33 12.42
N ASP A 34 -9.10 -0.19 12.49
CA ASP A 34 -10.06 0.13 13.55
C ASP A 34 -9.54 -0.35 14.92
N ILE A 35 -9.01 -1.57 15.01
CA ILE A 35 -8.41 -2.10 16.24
C ILE A 35 -7.22 -1.25 16.70
N LEU A 36 -6.41 -0.75 15.75
CA LEU A 36 -5.26 0.11 16.03
C LEU A 36 -5.65 1.58 16.25
N GLY A 37 -6.91 1.96 16.02
CA GLY A 37 -7.40 3.33 16.18
C GLY A 37 -6.81 4.32 15.17
N LEU A 38 -6.45 3.88 13.97
CA LEU A 38 -5.80 4.73 12.97
C LEU A 38 -6.80 5.68 12.31
N THR A 39 -6.40 6.95 12.19
CA THR A 39 -7.07 7.97 11.38
C THR A 39 -6.93 7.67 9.88
N GLU A 40 -7.80 8.25 9.05
CA GLU A 40 -7.75 8.07 7.58
C GLU A 40 -6.39 8.44 6.97
N ASP A 41 -5.78 9.52 7.45
CA ASP A 41 -4.46 9.96 6.98
C ASP A 41 -3.35 8.95 7.34
N GLU A 42 -3.44 8.34 8.53
CA GLU A 42 -2.51 7.29 8.95
C GLU A 42 -2.71 6.01 8.15
N ARG A 43 -3.96 5.60 7.87
CA ARG A 43 -4.27 4.45 7.01
C ARG A 43 -3.67 4.62 5.62
N LEU A 44 -3.84 5.81 5.05
CA LEU A 44 -3.23 6.16 3.77
C LEU A 44 -1.70 6.14 3.83
N GLY A 45 -1.13 6.64 4.93
CA GLY A 45 0.29 6.58 5.24
C GLY A 45 0.84 5.15 5.27
N VAL A 46 0.11 4.20 5.87
CA VAL A 46 0.47 2.78 5.92
C VAL A 46 0.53 2.20 4.51
N TYR A 47 -0.49 2.42 3.68
CA TYR A 47 -0.49 1.93 2.29
C TYR A 47 0.72 2.43 1.51
N TRP A 48 1.00 3.73 1.58
CA TRP A 48 2.15 4.31 0.88
C TRP A 48 3.47 3.74 1.38
N ALA A 49 3.68 3.69 2.70
CA ALA A 49 4.93 3.23 3.29
C ALA A 49 5.22 1.76 2.94
N VAL A 50 4.21 0.88 3.02
CA VAL A 50 4.35 -0.54 2.67
C VAL A 50 4.63 -0.71 1.18
N CYS A 51 3.91 0.01 0.32
CA CYS A 51 4.12 -0.06 -1.13
C CYS A 51 5.51 0.46 -1.54
N GLU A 52 5.98 1.56 -0.94
CA GLU A 52 7.32 2.09 -1.16
C GLU A 52 8.40 1.10 -0.70
N LEU A 53 8.24 0.50 0.48
CA LEU A 53 9.15 -0.50 1.01
C LEU A 53 9.28 -1.70 0.06
N VAL A 54 8.15 -2.23 -0.41
CA VAL A 54 8.12 -3.34 -1.37
C VAL A 54 8.78 -2.94 -2.68
N ARG A 55 8.45 -1.75 -3.24
CA ARG A 55 9.06 -1.27 -4.48
C ARG A 55 10.59 -1.20 -4.35
N ASN A 56 11.08 -0.59 -3.28
CA ASN A 56 12.52 -0.44 -3.03
C ASN A 56 13.20 -1.82 -2.93
N ARG A 57 12.58 -2.80 -2.27
CA ARG A 57 13.09 -4.17 -2.21
C ARG A 57 13.17 -4.82 -3.60
N LEU A 58 12.14 -4.66 -4.42
CA LEU A 58 12.08 -5.24 -5.76
C LEU A 58 13.07 -4.59 -6.72
N GLU A 59 13.26 -3.27 -6.63
CA GLU A 59 14.26 -2.55 -7.42
C GLU A 59 15.67 -2.99 -7.05
N LYS A 60 15.97 -3.05 -5.74
CA LYS A 60 17.26 -3.55 -5.25
C LYS A 60 17.55 -4.98 -5.73
N ALA A 61 16.55 -5.86 -5.72
CA ALA A 61 16.70 -7.23 -6.19
C ALA A 61 16.94 -7.34 -7.71
N ARG A 62 16.50 -6.34 -8.50
CA ARG A 62 16.72 -6.27 -9.96
C ARG A 62 18.05 -5.62 -10.34
N SER A 63 18.62 -4.82 -9.44
CA SER A 63 19.92 -4.15 -9.66
C SER A 63 21.12 -4.98 -9.18
N MET A 64 20.87 -6.21 -8.71
CA MET A 64 21.88 -7.23 -8.43
C MET A 64 21.91 -8.23 -9.59
#